data_AF-A0A4Q5RK04-F1
#
_entry.id   AF-A0A4Q5RK04-F1
#
_cell.length_a   1.000
_cell.length_b   1.000
_cell.length_c   1.000
_cell.angle_alpha   90.00
_cell.angle_beta   90.00
_cell.angle_gamma   90.00
#
_symmetry.space_group_name_H-M   'P 1'
#
loop_
_entity.id
_entity.type
_entity.pdbx_description
1 polymer ?
#
loop_
_entity_poly.entity_id
_entity_poly.type
_entity_poly.pdbx_seq_one_letter_code
_entity_poly.pdbx_strand_id
1 'polypeptide(L)'
;MRSSISERSAQKPGPPAIRIFKNYAYIAVMKNRVNITIDEKLIRDAKRYAARKKISLSQLIEGYLKRLTTKTSAKKNILELLNELPDPTGSTGGATVDKYYEERKEKYGF
;
A
#
# COMPACT_ATOMS: atom_id res chain seq x y z
N MET A 1 -37.76 -23.99 -73.51
CA MET A 1 -36.55 -23.19 -73.82
C MET A 1 -36.19 -22.37 -72.58
N ARG A 2 -35.03 -22.67 -71.96
CA ARG A 2 -34.19 -21.87 -71.03
C ARG A 2 -34.93 -21.03 -69.96
N SER A 3 -35.05 -21.46 -68.70
CA SER A 3 -34.01 -21.51 -67.66
C SER A 3 -33.17 -20.23 -67.55
N SER A 4 -33.53 -19.35 -66.62
CA SER A 4 -32.66 -18.29 -66.07
C SER A 4 -32.99 -18.10 -64.58
N ILE A 5 -32.51 -19.05 -63.78
CA ILE A 5 -32.38 -18.87 -62.33
C ILE A 5 -31.31 -17.80 -62.14
N SER A 6 -31.75 -16.58 -61.82
CA SER A 6 -30.89 -15.49 -61.40
C SER A 6 -30.20 -15.91 -60.09
N GLU A 7 -28.90 -16.12 -60.17
CA GLU A 7 -28.00 -16.42 -59.06
C GLU A 7 -28.06 -15.30 -58.03
N ARG A 8 -28.80 -15.50 -56.93
CA ARG A 8 -28.55 -14.75 -55.71
C ARG A 8 -27.33 -15.36 -55.04
N SER A 9 -26.19 -14.71 -55.21
CA SER A 9 -24.96 -15.01 -54.50
C SER A 9 -25.20 -14.95 -52.99
N ALA A 10 -25.16 -16.11 -52.33
CA ALA A 10 -25.18 -16.20 -50.88
C ALA A 10 -23.83 -15.72 -50.35
N GLN A 11 -23.76 -14.46 -49.90
CA GLN A 11 -22.64 -13.96 -49.12
C GLN A 11 -22.57 -14.77 -47.83
N LYS A 12 -21.59 -15.68 -47.71
CA LYS A 12 -21.38 -16.46 -46.49
C LYS A 12 -21.00 -15.50 -45.36
N PRO A 13 -21.62 -15.60 -44.16
CA PRO A 13 -21.19 -14.80 -43.03
C PRO A 13 -19.74 -15.17 -42.68
N GLY A 14 -18.88 -14.15 -42.57
CA GLY A 14 -17.49 -14.32 -42.14
C GLY A 14 -17.43 -14.95 -40.74
N PRO A 15 -16.32 -15.64 -40.39
CA PRO A 15 -16.19 -16.27 -39.09
C PRO A 15 -16.37 -15.21 -37.98
N PRO A 16 -17.15 -15.49 -36.92
CA PRO A 16 -17.30 -14.54 -35.83
C PRO A 16 -15.93 -14.28 -35.24
N ALA A 17 -15.54 -13.00 -35.17
CA ALA A 17 -14.30 -12.58 -34.52
C ALA A 17 -14.42 -12.88 -33.03
N ILE A 18 -13.95 -14.06 -32.63
CA ILE A 18 -13.82 -14.44 -31.21
C ILE A 18 -12.78 -13.50 -30.60
N ARG A 19 -13.26 -12.47 -29.91
CA ARG A 19 -12.44 -11.63 -29.02
C ARG A 19 -12.09 -12.46 -27.80
N ILE A 20 -11.00 -13.23 -27.88
CA ILE A 20 -10.42 -13.91 -26.73
C ILE A 20 -9.91 -12.83 -25.77
N PHE A 21 -10.54 -12.70 -24.60
CA PHE A 21 -10.03 -11.92 -23.49
C PHE A 21 -8.72 -12.56 -22.98
N LYS A 22 -7.57 -12.14 -23.54
CA LYS A 22 -6.24 -12.51 -23.04
C LYS A 22 -5.91 -11.75 -21.76
N ASN A 23 -6.54 -12.07 -20.63
CA ASN A 23 -6.13 -11.50 -19.34
C ASN A 23 -6.38 -12.41 -18.14
N TYR A 24 -6.01 -13.69 -18.25
CA TYR A 24 -6.06 -14.62 -17.11
C TYR A 24 -4.85 -15.55 -17.09
N ALA A 25 -3.63 -15.03 -16.94
CA ALA A 25 -2.48 -15.94 -16.87
C ALA A 25 -1.26 -15.55 -16.02
N TYR A 26 -0.98 -14.29 -15.66
CA TYR A 26 0.37 -13.99 -15.10
C TYR A 26 0.47 -12.90 -14.02
N ILE A 27 -0.29 -13.05 -12.93
CA ILE A 27 0.16 -12.51 -11.63
C ILE A 27 0.48 -13.70 -10.72
N ALA A 28 1.36 -14.58 -11.18
CA ALA A 28 2.05 -15.49 -10.28
C ALA A 28 3.02 -14.62 -9.46
N VAL A 29 2.58 -14.17 -8.28
CA VAL A 29 3.48 -13.51 -7.33
C VAL A 29 4.60 -14.49 -7.01
N MET A 30 5.80 -14.26 -7.53
CA MET A 30 6.95 -15.15 -7.30
C MET A 30 7.25 -15.19 -5.79
N LYS A 31 7.15 -16.39 -5.21
CA LYS A 31 7.47 -16.65 -3.79
C LYS A 31 8.82 -17.37 -3.73
N ASN A 32 9.74 -16.85 -2.93
CA ASN A 32 10.99 -17.52 -2.62
C ASN A 32 10.81 -18.49 -1.44
N ARG A 33 11.36 -19.70 -1.56
CA ARG A 33 11.37 -20.68 -0.46
C ARG A 33 12.53 -20.36 0.49
N VAL A 34 12.26 -20.40 1.79
CA VAL A 34 13.24 -20.17 2.84
C VAL A 34 13.39 -21.46 3.65
N ASN A 35 14.60 -22.01 3.70
CA ASN A 35 14.93 -23.18 4.51
C ASN A 35 15.59 -22.69 5.81
N ILE A 36 14.99 -23.00 6.96
CA ILE A 36 15.48 -22.59 8.28
C ILE A 36 15.34 -23.75 9.25
N THR A 37 16.31 -23.90 10.15
CA THR A 37 16.27 -24.85 11.26
C THR A 37 15.57 -24.19 12.44
N ILE A 38 14.50 -24.81 12.94
CA ILE A 38 13.72 -24.33 14.09
C ILE A 38 13.51 -25.50 15.04
N ASP A 39 13.53 -25.24 16.34
CA ASP A 39 13.16 -26.20 17.38
C ASP A 39 11.78 -26.86 17.12
N GLU A 40 11.69 -28.17 17.35
CA GLU A 40 10.49 -28.96 17.03
C GLU A 40 9.28 -28.61 17.93
N LYS A 41 9.52 -28.29 19.20
CA LYS A 41 8.46 -27.85 20.09
C LYS A 41 7.94 -26.49 19.64
N LEU A 42 8.84 -25.58 19.27
CA LEU A 42 8.49 -24.25 18.78
C LEU A 42 7.66 -24.30 17.48
N ILE A 43 8.06 -25.11 16.49
CA ILE A 43 7.32 -25.21 15.23
C ILE A 43 5.92 -25.79 15.44
N ARG A 44 5.77 -26.75 16.37
CA ARG A 44 4.47 -27.34 16.72
C ARG A 44 3.57 -26.30 17.38
N ASP A 45 4.09 -25.55 18.34
CA ASP A 45 3.35 -24.51 19.05
C ASP A 45 2.93 -23.37 18.07
N ALA A 46 3.82 -22.99 17.15
CA ALA A 46 3.53 -22.00 16.10
C ALA A 46 2.45 -22.48 15.12
N LYS A 47 2.49 -23.74 14.66
CA LYS A 47 1.44 -24.34 13.82
C LYS A 47 0.09 -24.33 14.52
N ARG A 48 0.05 -24.68 15.82
CA ARG A 48 -1.18 -24.64 16.62
C ARG A 48 -1.73 -23.22 16.72
N TYR A 49 -0.87 -22.23 16.93
CA TYR A 49 -1.27 -20.84 16.94
C TYR A 49 -1.87 -20.39 15.60
N ALA A 50 -1.23 -20.73 14.48
CA ALA A 50 -1.72 -20.40 13.14
C ALA A 50 -3.08 -21.06 12.85
N ALA A 51 -3.25 -22.33 13.22
CA ALA A 51 -4.51 -23.06 13.08
C ALA A 51 -5.66 -22.40 13.87
N ARG A 52 -5.40 -21.97 15.12
CA ARG A 52 -6.39 -21.21 15.93
C ARG A 52 -6.81 -19.90 15.26
N LYS A 53 -5.90 -19.27 14.51
CA LYS A 53 -6.15 -18.04 13.74
C LYS A 53 -6.69 -18.31 12.33
N LYS A 54 -6.94 -19.58 11.97
CA LYS A 54 -7.42 -20.02 10.64
C LYS A 54 -6.53 -19.54 9.48
N ILE A 55 -5.22 -19.46 9.70
CA ILE A 55 -4.23 -19.08 8.69
C ILE A 55 -3.12 -20.14 8.61
N SER A 56 -2.39 -20.17 7.49
CA SER A 56 -1.21 -21.02 7.37
C SER A 56 -0.02 -20.44 8.13
N LEU A 57 0.93 -21.31 8.53
CA LEU A 57 2.17 -20.86 9.16
C LEU A 57 2.98 -19.95 8.23
N SER A 58 3.04 -20.27 6.93
CA SER A 58 3.72 -19.44 5.94
C SER A 58 3.10 -18.04 5.85
N GLN A 59 1.77 -17.94 5.90
CA GLN A 59 1.07 -16.66 5.92
C GLN A 59 1.33 -15.87 7.20
N LEU A 60 1.43 -16.55 8.35
CA LEU A 60 1.80 -15.92 9.61
C LEU A 60 3.21 -15.32 9.54
N ILE A 61 4.19 -16.09 9.07
CA ILE A 61 5.59 -15.67 8.94
C ILE A 61 5.71 -14.53 7.93
N GLU A 62 5.09 -14.67 6.75
CA GLU A 62 5.09 -13.61 5.74
C GLU A 62 4.45 -12.32 6.27
N GLY A 63 3.35 -12.43 7.01
CA GLY A 63 2.70 -11.28 7.65
C GLY A 63 3.63 -10.58 8.66
N TYR A 64 4.36 -11.35 9.45
CA TYR A 64 5.34 -10.79 10.39
C TYR A 64 6.51 -10.11 9.67
N LEU A 65 7.09 -10.78 8.67
CA LEU A 65 8.17 -10.22 7.85
C LEU A 65 7.73 -8.93 7.15
N LYS A 66 6.52 -8.91 6.58
CA LYS A 66 5.94 -7.69 6.00
C LYS A 66 5.86 -6.57 7.03
N ARG A 67 5.42 -6.82 8.27
CA ARG A 67 5.35 -5.78 9.31
C ARG A 67 6.73 -5.26 9.69
N LEU A 68 7.76 -6.11 9.65
CA LEU A 68 9.16 -5.71 9.91
C LEU A 68 9.77 -4.90 8.75
N THR A 69 9.50 -5.28 7.51
CA THR A 69 10.15 -4.69 6.32
C THR A 69 9.34 -3.57 5.68
N THR A 70 8.04 -3.51 5.93
CA THR A 70 7.23 -2.37 5.53
C THR A 70 7.73 -1.22 6.37
N LYS A 71 8.64 -0.42 5.81
CA LYS A 71 8.90 0.93 6.27
C LYS A 71 7.51 1.52 6.46
N THR A 72 7.17 1.84 7.70
CA THR A 72 6.16 2.85 7.96
C THR A 72 6.59 4.00 7.07
N SER A 73 5.88 4.24 5.96
CA SER A 73 6.03 5.47 5.18
C SER A 73 6.07 6.55 6.24
N ALA A 74 7.24 7.18 6.37
CA ALA A 74 7.67 7.88 7.56
C ALA A 74 6.45 8.54 8.22
N LYS A 75 5.95 7.94 9.30
CA LYS A 75 5.15 8.72 10.23
C LYS A 75 6.16 9.71 10.71
N LYS A 76 6.15 10.89 10.09
CA LYS A 76 7.11 11.94 10.35
C LYS A 76 7.24 12.01 11.85
N ASN A 77 8.46 11.84 12.34
CA ASN A 77 8.71 11.94 13.77
C ASN A 77 8.07 13.26 14.23
N ILE A 78 7.51 13.34 15.45
CA ILE A 78 6.98 14.62 15.96
C ILE A 78 7.98 15.77 15.73
N LEU A 79 9.29 15.48 15.81
CA LEU A 79 10.37 16.42 15.50
C LEU A 79 10.42 16.82 14.01
N GLU A 80 10.20 15.88 13.09
CA GLU A 80 10.13 16.17 11.66
C GLU A 80 8.86 16.97 11.31
N LEU A 81 7.73 16.69 11.98
CA LEU A 81 6.52 17.50 11.84
C LEU A 81 6.73 18.93 12.34
N LEU A 82 7.39 19.10 13.49
CA LEU A 82 7.73 20.41 14.06
C LEU A 82 8.61 21.25 13.12
N ASN A 83 9.56 20.62 12.43
CA ASN A 83 10.44 21.30 11.47
C ASN A 83 9.74 21.69 10.16
N GLU A 84 8.59 21.08 9.86
CA GLU A 84 7.80 21.38 8.68
C GLU A 84 6.64 22.34 8.96
N LEU A 85 6.42 22.73 10.23
CA LEU A 85 5.46 23.78 10.52
C LEU A 85 5.94 25.07 9.86
N PRO A 86 5.08 25.77 9.09
CA PRO A 86 5.45 27.07 8.58
C PRO A 86 5.76 27.97 9.77
N ASP A 87 6.85 28.74 9.66
CA ASP A 87 7.13 29.79 10.62
C ASP A 87 5.85 30.62 10.78
N PRO A 88 5.37 30.85 12.01
CA PRO A 88 4.18 31.65 12.20
C PRO A 88 4.42 32.98 11.52
N THR A 89 3.62 33.26 10.48
CA THR A 89 3.70 34.48 9.69
C THR A 89 3.51 35.66 10.64
N GLY A 90 4.63 36.23 11.11
CA GLY A 90 4.65 37.13 12.26
C GLY A 90 5.87 37.00 13.18
N SER A 91 6.84 36.11 12.93
CA SER A 91 8.11 36.12 13.67
C SER A 91 8.97 37.33 13.24
N THR A 92 8.66 38.49 13.82
CA THR A 92 9.64 39.58 13.93
C THR A 92 10.80 39.05 14.76
N GLY A 93 11.84 38.58 14.09
CA GLY A 93 13.07 38.12 14.71
C GLY A 93 13.55 39.11 15.77
N GLY A 94 13.80 38.60 16.97
CA GLY A 94 14.42 39.32 18.10
C GLY A 94 13.52 40.32 18.84
N ALA A 95 12.66 41.08 18.15
CA ALA A 95 11.96 42.21 18.77
C ALA A 95 10.68 41.85 19.55
N THR A 96 10.14 40.63 19.41
CA THR A 96 8.83 40.26 20.00
C THR A 96 8.92 39.86 21.47
N VAL A 97 10.00 39.20 21.88
CA VAL A 97 10.15 38.72 23.26
C VAL A 97 10.33 39.91 24.20
N ASP A 98 11.18 40.86 23.83
CA ASP A 98 11.41 42.07 24.62
C ASP A 98 10.12 42.89 24.76
N LYS A 99 9.36 43.07 23.66
CA LYS A 99 8.05 43.74 23.71
C LYS A 99 7.04 43.03 24.60
N TYR A 100 7.01 41.70 24.58
CA TYR A 100 6.11 40.91 25.43
C TYR A 100 6.36 41.13 26.93
N TYR A 101 7.63 41.25 27.33
CA TYR A 101 7.97 41.51 28.74
C TYR A 101 7.79 42.98 29.13
N GLU A 102 8.10 43.93 28.23
CA GLU A 102 7.89 45.36 28.47
C GLU A 102 6.38 45.71 28.59
N GLU A 103 5.51 45.15 27.74
CA GLU A 103 4.05 45.35 27.84
C GLU A 103 3.46 44.78 29.15
N ARG A 104 4.07 43.74 29.71
CA ARG A 104 3.62 43.14 30.98
C ARG A 104 4.13 43.87 32.21
N LYS A 105 5.26 44.58 32.12
CA LYS A 105 5.75 45.47 33.20
C LYS A 105 4.76 46.61 33.46
N GLU A 106 4.20 47.20 32.40
CA GLU A 106 3.26 48.31 32.52
C GLU A 106 1.95 47.90 33.24
N LYS A 107 1.49 46.65 33.02
CA LYS A 107 0.24 46.15 33.60
C LYS A 107 0.40 45.49 34.98
N TYR A 108 1.56 44.90 35.28
CA TYR A 108 1.74 44.08 36.48
C TYR A 108 2.97 44.41 37.34
N GLY A 109 3.79 45.39 36.96
CA GLY A 109 4.78 46.02 37.84
C GLY A 109 5.81 45.10 38.49
N PHE A 110 6.44 44.20 37.73
CA PHE A 110 7.60 43.43 38.18
C PHE A 110 8.90 43.99 37.60
#